data_AF-A0A087TBF5-F1
#
_entry.id   AF-A0A087TBF5-F1
#
_cell.length_a   1.000
_cell.length_b   1.000
_cell.length_c   1.000
_cell.angle_alpha   90.00
_cell.angle_beta   90.00
_cell.angle_gamma   90.00
#
_symmetry.space_group_name_H-M   'P 1'
#
loop_
_entity.id
_entity.type
_entity.pdbx_description
1 polymer ?
#
loop_
_entity_poly.entity_id
_entity_poly.type
_entity_poly.pdbx_seq_one_letter_code
_entity_poly.pdbx_strand_id
1 'polypeptide(L)'
;MRWLIPFSFAFLFFTVVFCEEDVCVTSKIQQCLMFSSLFGQNNNPCKAARSVVECVQTAEKVCQKKEDPNLKEFISVLEDICKEGSANNKKFIELFPCFEKTIETAVKCAAPIFKEINEETARDPEKMKEFTKTSCRKLDSIVTCFEKNVEDICTAAVKRFFHKIYNPILKMVKNICQDILNGDASISRAIS
;
A
#
# COMPACT_ATOMS: atom_id res chain seq x y z
N MET A 1 -1.52 -20.43 -5.67
CA MET A 1 -1.41 -19.55 -4.49
C MET A 1 0.01 -19.01 -4.37
N ARG A 2 0.43 -18.06 -5.22
CA ARG A 2 1.84 -17.58 -5.32
C ARG A 2 2.00 -16.05 -5.31
N TRP A 3 0.94 -15.29 -5.01
CA TRP A 3 0.86 -13.86 -5.31
C TRP A 3 0.35 -12.97 -4.16
N LEU A 4 0.08 -13.50 -2.97
CA LEU A 4 -0.85 -12.84 -2.05
C LEU A 4 -0.20 -11.78 -1.12
N ILE A 5 1.02 -11.98 -0.64
CA ILE A 5 1.67 -11.06 0.31
C ILE A 5 1.99 -9.66 -0.25
N PRO A 6 2.48 -9.49 -1.50
CA PRO A 6 2.68 -8.15 -2.04
C PRO A 6 1.36 -7.48 -2.41
N PHE A 7 0.28 -8.24 -2.64
CA PHE A 7 -0.96 -7.69 -3.19
C PHE A 7 -1.71 -6.78 -2.23
N SER A 8 -1.78 -7.06 -0.93
CA SER A 8 -2.47 -6.20 0.05
C SER A 8 -1.72 -4.89 0.36
N PHE A 9 -0.39 -4.85 0.22
CA PHE A 9 0.42 -3.63 0.33
C PHE A 9 0.49 -2.86 -0.99
N ALA A 10 0.61 -3.58 -2.11
CA ALA A 10 0.46 -3.05 -3.46
C ALA A 10 -0.94 -2.45 -3.64
N PHE A 11 -1.98 -3.01 -3.03
CA PHE A 11 -3.35 -2.53 -3.16
C PHE A 11 -3.54 -1.05 -2.78
N LEU A 12 -2.94 -0.65 -1.66
CA LEU A 12 -2.94 0.74 -1.19
C LEU A 12 -1.99 1.62 -2.01
N PHE A 13 -0.93 1.05 -2.57
CA PHE A 13 0.06 1.76 -3.41
C PHE A 13 -0.37 1.93 -4.88
N PHE A 14 -1.12 0.99 -5.47
CA PHE A 14 -1.47 1.00 -6.89
C PHE A 14 -2.69 1.87 -7.21
N THR A 15 -3.56 2.11 -6.22
CA THR A 15 -4.80 2.88 -6.43
C THR A 15 -4.60 4.40 -6.38
N VAL A 16 -3.46 4.87 -5.86
CA VAL A 16 -3.29 6.27 -5.45
C VAL A 16 -2.24 7.00 -6.29
N VAL A 17 -1.37 6.27 -6.98
CA VAL A 17 -0.13 6.85 -7.51
C VAL A 17 -0.22 7.08 -9.01
N PHE A 18 -1.01 8.09 -9.38
CA PHE A 18 -0.93 8.76 -10.69
C PHE A 18 -1.00 10.28 -10.46
N CYS A 19 -0.03 10.82 -9.71
CA CYS A 19 0.24 12.26 -9.68
C CYS A 19 1.42 12.53 -10.64
N GLU A 20 1.26 13.46 -11.58
CA GLU A 20 2.30 13.82 -12.57
C GLU A 20 3.64 14.26 -11.93
N GLU A 21 3.63 14.76 -10.68
CA GLU A 21 4.83 15.21 -9.96
C GLU A 21 5.61 14.10 -9.22
N ASP A 22 5.06 12.88 -9.12
CA ASP A 22 5.72 11.73 -8.46
C ASP A 22 6.09 10.61 -9.43
N VAL A 23 5.94 10.84 -10.75
CA VAL A 23 6.25 9.87 -11.82
C VAL A 23 7.61 9.20 -11.62
N CYS A 24 8.61 9.92 -11.11
CA CYS A 24 9.91 9.33 -10.76
C CYS A 24 9.78 8.27 -9.65
N VAL A 25 9.23 8.63 -8.48
CA VAL A 25 9.12 7.73 -7.33
C VAL A 25 8.21 6.55 -7.67
N THR A 26 7.07 6.82 -8.30
CA THR A 26 6.12 5.81 -8.78
C THR A 26 6.77 4.83 -9.73
N SER A 27 7.47 5.33 -10.75
CA SER A 27 8.15 4.49 -11.74
C SER A 27 9.24 3.65 -11.10
N LYS A 28 10.01 4.21 -10.15
CA LYS A 28 11.05 3.46 -9.43
C LYS A 28 10.46 2.41 -8.50
N ILE A 29 9.40 2.72 -7.78
CA ILE A 29 8.68 1.75 -6.95
C ILE A 29 8.06 0.66 -7.82
N GLN A 30 7.40 1.01 -8.93
CA GLN A 30 6.82 0.03 -9.87
C GLN A 30 7.89 -0.86 -10.49
N GLN A 31 9.03 -0.30 -10.94
CA GLN A 31 10.16 -1.09 -11.44
C GLN A 31 10.64 -2.06 -10.37
N CYS A 32 10.86 -1.57 -9.15
CA CYS A 32 11.32 -2.40 -8.05
C CYS A 32 10.30 -3.50 -7.68
N LEU A 33 9.01 -3.17 -7.67
CA LEU A 33 7.93 -4.11 -7.40
C LEU A 33 7.68 -5.10 -8.55
N MET A 34 7.92 -4.71 -9.81
CA MET A 34 7.90 -5.62 -10.96
C MET A 34 9.04 -6.62 -10.90
N PHE A 35 10.27 -6.19 -10.55
CA PHE A 35 11.36 -7.13 -10.25
C PHE A 35 11.07 -7.93 -8.98
N SER A 36 10.21 -7.41 -8.10
CA SER A 36 9.72 -8.12 -6.93
C SER A 36 8.68 -9.21 -7.22
N SER A 37 8.31 -9.45 -8.48
CA SER A 37 7.59 -10.68 -8.84
C SER A 37 8.40 -11.96 -8.59
N LEU A 38 9.70 -11.84 -8.27
CA LEU A 38 10.57 -12.91 -7.76
C LEU A 38 10.31 -13.29 -6.29
N PHE A 39 9.43 -12.57 -5.57
CA PHE A 39 9.21 -12.72 -4.13
C PHE A 39 8.34 -13.93 -3.76
N GLY A 40 7.80 -14.61 -4.76
CA GLY A 40 7.07 -15.87 -4.59
C GLY A 40 7.93 -17.08 -4.19
N GLN A 41 9.23 -16.91 -3.92
CA GLN A 41 10.13 -18.01 -3.53
C GLN A 41 10.45 -18.09 -2.03
N ASN A 42 10.12 -17.08 -1.23
CA ASN A 42 10.45 -17.07 0.21
C ASN A 42 9.19 -16.93 1.08
N ASN A 43 8.87 -17.97 1.86
CA ASN A 43 7.74 -18.02 2.81
C ASN A 43 7.88 -17.05 4.00
N ASN A 44 8.86 -16.13 3.99
CA ASN A 44 9.12 -15.22 5.10
C ASN A 44 8.58 -13.81 4.78
N PRO A 45 7.45 -13.40 5.38
CA PRO A 45 6.85 -12.08 5.14
C PRO A 45 7.78 -10.92 5.49
N CYS A 46 8.75 -11.11 6.40
CA CYS A 46 9.73 -10.10 6.75
C CYS A 46 10.83 -9.88 5.70
N LYS A 47 11.16 -10.90 4.91
CA LYS A 47 12.05 -10.71 3.76
C LYS A 47 11.36 -9.87 2.69
N ALA A 48 10.08 -10.14 2.42
CA ALA A 48 9.29 -9.36 1.48
C ALA A 48 9.13 -7.90 1.94
N ALA A 49 8.81 -7.68 3.21
CA ALA A 49 8.70 -6.36 3.80
C ALA A 49 10.01 -5.55 3.67
N ARG A 50 11.17 -6.15 3.99
CA ARG A 50 12.48 -5.47 3.88
C ARG A 50 12.76 -5.00 2.46
N SER A 51 12.51 -5.82 1.45
CA SER A 51 12.79 -5.37 0.09
C SER A 51 11.82 -4.30 -0.39
N VAL A 52 10.55 -4.31 0.05
CA VAL A 52 9.64 -3.19 -0.23
C VAL A 52 10.18 -1.90 0.40
N VAL A 53 10.69 -1.96 1.64
CA VAL A 53 11.35 -0.82 2.29
C VAL A 53 12.55 -0.33 1.48
N GLU A 54 13.44 -1.24 1.09
CA GLU A 54 14.63 -0.93 0.28
C GLU A 54 14.26 -0.29 -1.06
N CYS A 55 13.22 -0.82 -1.72
CA CYS A 55 12.67 -0.27 -2.97
C CYS A 55 12.25 1.19 -2.80
N VAL A 56 11.45 1.46 -1.77
CA VAL A 56 10.88 2.79 -1.54
C VAL A 56 11.99 3.79 -1.16
N GLN A 57 12.87 3.42 -0.22
CA GLN A 57 13.99 4.28 0.19
C GLN A 57 14.94 4.60 -0.97
N THR A 58 15.15 3.63 -1.88
CA THR A 58 15.96 3.84 -3.08
C THR A 58 15.27 4.80 -4.04
N ALA A 59 13.95 4.63 -4.25
CA ALA A 59 13.17 5.52 -5.09
C ALA A 59 13.19 6.97 -4.58
N GLU A 60 13.00 7.18 -3.28
CA GLU A 60 13.06 8.52 -2.67
C GLU A 60 14.43 9.18 -2.85
N LYS A 61 15.52 8.43 -2.61
CA LYS A 61 16.89 8.91 -2.79
C LYS A 61 17.17 9.31 -4.23
N VAL A 62 16.81 8.44 -5.19
CA VAL A 62 17.06 8.68 -6.62
C VAL A 62 16.25 9.87 -7.12
N CYS A 63 15.01 10.02 -6.64
CA CYS A 63 14.11 11.10 -7.04
C CYS A 63 14.24 12.36 -6.18
N GLN A 64 15.21 12.41 -5.24
CA GLN A 64 15.50 13.55 -4.36
C GLN A 64 14.26 14.08 -3.59
N LYS A 65 13.32 13.19 -3.25
CA LYS A 65 12.14 13.56 -2.49
C LYS A 65 12.46 13.53 -0.99
N LYS A 66 11.86 14.47 -0.25
CA LYS A 66 11.92 14.44 1.22
C LYS A 66 11.12 13.22 1.69
N GLU A 67 11.71 12.47 2.61
CA GLU A 67 11.10 11.28 3.21
C GLU A 67 9.75 11.64 3.87
N ASP A 68 8.68 10.94 3.50
CA ASP A 68 7.36 11.13 4.12
C ASP A 68 7.37 10.60 5.57
N PRO A 69 6.92 11.38 6.56
CA PRO A 69 6.95 10.94 7.96
C PRO A 69 6.11 9.68 8.23
N ASN A 70 5.00 9.47 7.50
CA ASN A 70 4.18 8.27 7.61
C ASN A 70 4.84 7.05 6.96
N LEU A 71 5.60 7.26 5.88
CA LEU A 71 6.40 6.21 5.27
C LEU A 71 7.53 5.79 6.21
N LYS A 72 8.20 6.76 6.86
CA LYS A 72 9.21 6.47 7.88
C LYS A 72 8.63 5.71 9.08
N GLU A 73 7.45 6.11 9.56
CA GLU A 73 6.71 5.40 10.60
C GLU A 73 6.40 3.96 10.15
N PHE A 74 5.94 3.77 8.91
CA PHE A 74 5.69 2.45 8.34
C PHE A 74 6.94 1.57 8.32
N ILE A 75 8.06 2.11 7.84
CA ILE A 75 9.35 1.41 7.79
C ILE A 75 9.76 0.97 9.20
N SER A 76 9.67 1.87 10.19
CA SER A 76 10.00 1.55 11.59
C SER A 76 9.11 0.44 12.15
N VAL A 77 7.81 0.45 11.84
CA VAL A 77 6.89 -0.62 12.25
C VAL A 77 7.25 -1.96 11.61
N LEU A 78 7.60 -1.96 10.31
CA LEU A 78 8.08 -3.16 9.63
C LEU A 78 9.37 -3.71 10.23
N GLU A 79 10.34 -2.85 10.55
CA GLU A 79 11.59 -3.24 11.19
C GLU A 79 11.35 -3.89 12.55
N ASP A 80 10.44 -3.34 13.37
CA ASP A 80 10.12 -3.86 14.70
C ASP A 80 9.44 -5.24 14.66
N ILE A 81 8.42 -5.42 13.79
CA ILE A 81 7.75 -6.73 13.62
C ILE A 81 8.67 -7.75 12.93
N CYS A 82 9.74 -7.31 12.28
CA CYS A 82 10.71 -8.17 11.61
C CYS A 82 12.05 -8.30 12.34
N LYS A 83 12.13 -7.78 13.56
CA LYS A 83 13.25 -8.01 14.48
C LYS A 83 13.12 -9.38 15.10
N GLU A 84 13.91 -10.34 14.62
CA GLU A 84 13.88 -11.73 15.08
C GLU A 84 13.97 -11.83 16.61
N GLY A 85 13.10 -12.64 17.20
CA GLY A 85 13.03 -12.85 18.64
C GLY A 85 12.29 -11.77 19.44
N SER A 86 11.89 -10.65 18.82
CA SER A 86 11.05 -9.63 19.48
C SER A 86 9.65 -10.17 19.79
N ALA A 87 8.98 -9.57 20.78
CA ALA A 87 7.60 -9.92 21.11
C ALA A 87 6.64 -9.66 19.93
N ASN A 88 6.86 -8.57 19.19
CA ASN A 88 6.08 -8.21 18.02
C ASN A 88 6.35 -9.15 16.84
N ASN A 89 7.58 -9.62 16.66
CA ASN A 89 7.92 -10.62 15.65
C ASN A 89 7.24 -11.96 15.92
N LYS A 90 7.29 -12.46 17.16
CA LYS A 90 6.57 -13.69 17.55
C LYS A 90 5.08 -13.57 17.27
N LYS A 91 4.47 -12.46 17.70
CA LYS A 91 3.06 -12.19 17.48
C LYS A 91 2.70 -12.04 16.00
N PHE A 92 3.57 -11.42 15.21
CA PHE A 92 3.38 -11.32 13.76
C PHE A 92 3.39 -12.70 13.10
N ILE A 93 4.41 -13.51 13.36
CA ILE A 93 4.51 -14.88 12.82
C ILE A 93 3.30 -15.74 13.24
N GLU A 94 2.84 -15.60 14.48
CA GLU A 94 1.67 -16.31 15.01
C GLU A 94 0.37 -15.91 14.30
N LEU A 95 0.13 -14.61 14.10
CA LEU A 95 -1.14 -14.10 13.58
C LEU A 95 -1.19 -14.04 12.03
N PHE A 96 -0.03 -14.06 11.37
CA PHE A 96 0.09 -13.92 9.91
C PHE A 96 -0.68 -15.00 9.13
N PRO A 97 -0.64 -16.30 9.47
CA PRO A 97 -1.38 -17.33 8.73
C PRO A 97 -2.89 -17.11 8.70
N CYS A 98 -3.46 -16.48 9.73
CA CYS A 98 -4.86 -16.10 9.70
C CYS A 98 -5.08 -14.88 8.81
N PHE A 99 -4.27 -13.83 8.99
CA PHE A 99 -4.34 -12.62 8.20
C PHE A 99 -4.17 -12.89 6.69
N GLU A 100 -3.32 -13.84 6.31
CA GLU A 100 -3.11 -14.25 4.92
C GLU A 100 -4.42 -14.72 4.24
N LYS A 101 -5.31 -15.38 4.98
CA LYS A 101 -6.63 -15.82 4.46
C LYS A 101 -7.56 -14.66 4.10
N THR A 102 -7.27 -13.47 4.62
CA THR A 102 -8.06 -12.25 4.38
C THR A 102 -7.60 -11.50 3.13
N ILE A 103 -6.50 -11.92 2.50
CA ILE A 103 -5.98 -11.21 1.31
C ILE A 103 -6.94 -11.32 0.13
N GLU A 104 -7.59 -12.47 -0.06
CA GLU A 104 -8.62 -12.62 -1.10
C GLU A 104 -9.84 -11.72 -0.86
N THR A 105 -10.17 -11.41 0.40
CA THR A 105 -11.26 -10.49 0.71
C THR A 105 -10.87 -9.03 0.47
N ALA A 106 -9.60 -8.66 0.65
CA ALA A 106 -9.10 -7.35 0.23
C ALA A 106 -9.38 -7.10 -1.26
N VAL A 107 -9.11 -8.09 -2.12
CA VAL A 107 -9.41 -8.01 -3.56
C VAL A 107 -10.91 -7.85 -3.82
N LYS A 108 -11.77 -8.51 -3.05
CA LYS A 108 -13.24 -8.38 -3.18
C LYS A 108 -13.74 -7.01 -2.74
N CYS A 109 -13.21 -6.46 -1.64
CA CYS A 109 -13.55 -5.12 -1.16
C CYS A 109 -13.20 -4.03 -2.18
N ALA A 110 -12.16 -4.30 -2.97
CA ALA A 110 -11.65 -3.43 -4.00
C ALA A 110 -12.29 -3.60 -5.38
N ALA A 111 -12.76 -4.80 -5.70
CA ALA A 111 -13.21 -5.18 -7.02
C ALA A 111 -14.19 -4.19 -7.68
N PRO A 112 -15.12 -3.52 -6.95
CA PRO A 112 -16.00 -2.52 -7.55
C PRO A 112 -15.26 -1.37 -8.24
N ILE A 113 -14.06 -1.01 -7.77
CA ILE A 113 -13.23 0.07 -8.34
C ILE A 113 -12.45 -0.45 -9.54
N PHE A 114 -11.86 -1.65 -9.45
CA PHE A 114 -11.05 -2.20 -10.55
C PHE A 114 -11.86 -2.56 -11.79
N LYS A 115 -13.17 -2.78 -11.65
CA LYS A 115 -14.06 -2.96 -12.81
C LYS A 115 -14.08 -1.77 -13.76
N GLU A 116 -13.67 -0.59 -13.29
CA GLU A 116 -13.61 0.65 -14.07
C GLU A 116 -12.28 0.79 -14.84
N ILE A 117 -11.26 -0.04 -14.54
CA ILE A 117 -9.98 -0.07 -15.27
C ILE A 117 -10.05 -1.08 -16.40
N ASN A 118 -9.95 -0.58 -17.63
CA ASN A 118 -9.63 -1.36 -18.82
C ASN A 118 -8.37 -0.80 -19.48
N GLU A 119 -7.88 -1.43 -20.55
CA GLU A 119 -6.66 -0.96 -21.26
C GLU A 119 -6.79 0.48 -21.78
N GLU A 120 -8.00 0.92 -22.12
CA GLU A 120 -8.28 2.27 -22.59
C GLU A 120 -8.18 3.29 -21.43
N THR A 121 -8.82 3.00 -20.29
CA THR A 121 -8.69 3.78 -19.05
C THR A 121 -7.23 3.90 -18.63
N ALA A 122 -6.46 2.80 -18.68
CA ALA A 122 -5.06 2.78 -18.23
C ALA A 122 -4.10 3.62 -19.08
N ARG A 123 -4.47 3.93 -20.33
CA ARG A 123 -3.64 4.72 -21.26
C ARG A 123 -4.08 6.18 -21.39
N ASP A 124 -5.24 6.51 -20.83
CA ASP A 124 -5.82 7.86 -20.88
C ASP A 124 -5.57 8.58 -19.54
N PRO A 125 -4.72 9.63 -19.53
CA PRO A 125 -4.38 10.36 -18.30
C PRO A 125 -5.59 10.96 -17.57
N GLU A 126 -6.59 11.47 -18.29
CA GLU A 126 -7.76 12.08 -17.67
C GLU A 126 -8.69 11.02 -17.06
N LYS A 127 -8.84 9.87 -17.74
CA LYS A 127 -9.57 8.74 -17.15
C LYS A 127 -8.86 8.16 -15.93
N MET A 128 -7.52 8.11 -15.94
CA MET A 128 -6.74 7.70 -14.78
C MET A 128 -6.89 8.67 -13.61
N LYS A 129 -6.92 9.97 -13.87
CA LYS A 129 -7.16 11.00 -12.85
C LYS A 129 -8.54 10.84 -12.20
N GLU A 130 -9.59 10.61 -12.99
CA GLU A 130 -10.94 10.36 -12.46
C GLU A 130 -11.05 9.02 -11.73
N PHE A 131 -10.33 7.99 -12.19
CA PHE A 131 -10.19 6.72 -11.49
C PHE A 131 -9.53 6.90 -10.11
N THR A 132 -8.44 7.66 -10.03
CA THR A 132 -7.74 7.93 -8.78
C THR A 132 -8.64 8.72 -7.81
N LYS A 133 -9.36 9.75 -8.28
CA LYS A 133 -10.35 10.45 -7.45
C LYS A 133 -11.44 9.52 -6.92
N THR A 134 -11.95 8.63 -7.78
CA THR A 134 -12.98 7.64 -7.39
C THR A 134 -12.45 6.66 -6.35
N SER A 135 -11.22 6.19 -6.53
CA SER A 135 -10.52 5.34 -5.56
C SER A 135 -10.36 6.05 -4.22
N CYS A 136 -9.94 7.31 -4.23
CA CYS A 136 -9.79 8.14 -3.03
C CYS A 136 -11.11 8.36 -2.29
N ARG A 137 -12.21 8.61 -3.00
CA ARG A 137 -13.56 8.75 -2.38
C ARG A 137 -14.03 7.45 -1.72
N LYS A 138 -13.61 6.30 -2.24
CA LYS A 138 -14.02 4.98 -1.75
C LYS A 138 -13.03 4.36 -0.76
N LEU A 139 -11.87 4.97 -0.53
CA LEU A 139 -10.80 4.43 0.31
C LEU A 139 -11.29 3.95 1.68
N ASP A 140 -12.03 4.80 2.40
CA ASP A 140 -12.55 4.45 3.74
C ASP A 140 -13.53 3.26 3.70
N SER A 141 -14.36 3.17 2.66
CA SER A 141 -15.26 2.03 2.47
C SER A 141 -14.49 0.73 2.20
N ILE A 142 -13.41 0.79 1.42
CA ILE A 142 -12.57 -0.37 1.14
C ILE A 142 -11.88 -0.85 2.41
N VAL A 143 -11.28 0.09 3.16
CA VAL A 143 -10.58 -0.21 4.42
C VAL A 143 -11.53 -0.80 5.43
N THR A 144 -12.73 -0.22 5.57
CA THR A 144 -13.77 -0.74 6.48
C THR A 144 -14.21 -2.14 6.08
N CYS A 145 -14.41 -2.38 4.78
CA CYS A 145 -14.73 -3.72 4.27
C CYS A 145 -13.61 -4.71 4.59
N PHE A 146 -12.35 -4.34 4.36
CA PHE A 146 -11.21 -5.21 4.62
C PHE A 146 -11.08 -5.52 6.12
N GLU A 147 -11.12 -4.49 6.96
CA GLU A 147 -11.06 -4.62 8.42
C GLU A 147 -12.16 -5.51 8.99
N LYS A 148 -13.38 -5.37 8.48
CA LYS A 148 -14.50 -6.23 8.84
C LYS A 148 -14.22 -7.68 8.47
N ASN A 149 -13.72 -7.94 7.25
CA ASN A 149 -13.37 -9.30 6.84
C ASN A 149 -12.23 -9.89 7.68
N VAL A 150 -11.24 -9.09 8.10
CA VAL A 150 -10.19 -9.54 9.01
C VAL A 150 -10.78 -9.94 10.36
N GLU A 151 -11.74 -9.17 10.88
CA GLU A 151 -12.43 -9.50 12.12
C GLU A 151 -13.30 -10.75 12.00
N ASP A 152 -14.06 -10.88 10.91
CA ASP A 152 -14.99 -12.00 10.67
C ASP A 152 -14.27 -13.33 10.41
N ILE A 153 -13.15 -13.31 9.67
CA ILE A 153 -12.37 -14.52 9.32
C ILE A 153 -11.41 -14.89 10.45
N CYS A 154 -10.88 -13.90 11.15
CA CYS A 154 -9.93 -14.10 12.23
C CYS A 154 -10.55 -13.67 13.57
N THR A 155 -10.09 -12.54 14.11
CA THR A 155 -10.58 -11.98 15.38
C THR A 155 -10.34 -10.47 15.40
N ALA A 156 -11.04 -9.78 16.29
CA ALA A 156 -10.77 -8.37 16.59
C ALA A 156 -9.31 -8.13 17.04
N ALA A 157 -8.64 -9.12 17.66
CA ALA A 157 -7.25 -9.02 18.06
C ALA A 157 -6.30 -9.02 16.84
N VAL A 158 -6.57 -9.86 15.85
CA VAL A 158 -5.82 -9.87 14.57
C VAL A 158 -6.04 -8.55 13.83
N LYS A 159 -7.29 -8.09 13.70
CA LYS A 159 -7.60 -6.78 13.11
C LYS A 159 -6.79 -5.66 13.75
N ARG A 160 -6.85 -5.54 15.09
CA ARG A 160 -6.13 -4.49 15.83
C ARG A 160 -4.61 -4.57 15.65
N PHE A 161 -4.05 -5.78 15.60
CA PHE A 161 -2.61 -5.96 15.42
C PHE A 161 -2.17 -5.51 14.02
N PHE A 162 -2.84 -5.98 12.98
CA PHE A 162 -2.49 -5.61 11.60
C PHE A 162 -2.84 -4.17 11.26
N HIS A 163 -3.90 -3.60 11.85
CA HIS A 163 -4.20 -2.17 11.72
C HIS A 163 -3.01 -1.31 12.14
N LYS A 164 -2.34 -1.63 13.26
CA LYS A 164 -1.13 -0.91 13.66
C LYS A 164 0.00 -1.00 12.63
N ILE A 165 0.07 -2.09 11.88
CA ILE A 165 1.08 -2.31 10.84
C ILE A 165 0.81 -1.44 9.62
N TYR A 166 -0.42 -1.43 9.08
CA TYR A 166 -0.72 -0.69 7.84
C TYR A 166 -1.24 0.74 8.07
N ASN A 167 -1.59 1.14 9.31
CA ASN A 167 -2.13 2.47 9.61
C ASN A 167 -1.19 3.63 9.17
N PRO A 168 0.14 3.55 9.32
CA PRO A 168 1.02 4.59 8.79
C PRO A 168 0.86 4.78 7.28
N ILE A 169 0.86 3.70 6.49
CA ILE A 169 0.56 3.78 5.05
C ILE A 169 -0.83 4.33 4.80
N LEU A 170 -1.83 3.90 5.57
CA LEU A 170 -3.20 4.39 5.40
C LEU A 170 -3.28 5.90 5.59
N LYS A 171 -2.59 6.47 6.59
CA LYS A 171 -2.50 7.93 6.78
C LYS A 171 -1.85 8.61 5.58
N MET A 172 -0.73 8.07 5.09
CA MET A 172 -0.03 8.59 3.91
C MET A 172 -0.98 8.65 2.70
N VAL A 173 -1.67 7.53 2.42
CA VAL A 173 -2.63 7.43 1.32
C VAL A 173 -3.80 8.38 1.51
N LYS A 174 -4.31 8.54 2.74
CA LYS A 174 -5.37 9.51 3.04
C LYS A 174 -4.94 10.95 2.77
N ASN A 175 -3.71 11.32 3.13
CA ASN A 175 -3.18 12.66 2.85
C ASN A 175 -3.10 12.91 1.35
N ILE A 176 -2.52 11.96 0.59
CA ILE A 176 -2.46 12.07 -0.88
C ILE A 176 -3.87 12.18 -1.48
N CYS A 177 -4.81 11.38 -0.98
CA CYS A 177 -6.20 11.45 -1.44
C CYS A 177 -6.89 12.77 -1.10
N GLN A 178 -6.58 13.38 0.04
CA GLN A 178 -7.09 14.72 0.38
C GLN A 178 -6.55 15.76 -0.60
N ASP A 179 -5.25 15.73 -0.91
CA ASP A 179 -4.63 16.65 -1.88
C ASP A 179 -5.29 16.52 -3.27
N ILE A 180 -5.49 15.28 -3.72
CA ILE A 180 -6.15 14.97 -5.02
C ILE A 180 -7.61 15.45 -5.05
N LEU A 181 -8.36 15.26 -3.96
CA LEU A 181 -9.79 15.57 -3.91
C LEU A 181 -10.09 17.05 -3.69
N ASN A 182 -9.25 17.74 -2.90
CA ASN A 182 -9.40 19.17 -2.64
C ASN A 182 -8.98 20.02 -3.85
N GLY A 183 -8.41 19.38 -4.88
CA GLY A 183 -7.89 20.09 -6.06
C GLY A 183 -6.82 21.09 -5.67
N ASP A 184 -6.15 20.87 -4.53
CA ASP A 184 -5.21 21.82 -3.97
C ASP A 184 -4.01 21.84 -4.92
N ALA A 185 -3.97 22.91 -5.71
CA ALA A 185 -2.86 23.32 -6.55
C ALA A 185 -1.64 23.74 -5.70
N SER A 186 -1.37 23.07 -4.58
CA SER A 186 -0.05 22.99 -3.97
C SER A 186 0.88 22.06 -4.78
N ILE A 187 0.34 21.34 -5.77
CA ILE A 187 1.02 20.81 -6.97
C ILE A 187 1.26 21.94 -8.02
N SER A 188 1.14 23.22 -7.62
CA SER A 188 1.53 24.40 -8.42
C SER A 188 2.47 25.35 -7.66
N ARG A 189 2.99 24.97 -6.48
CA ARG A 189 4.01 25.74 -5.75
C ARG A 189 5.31 24.96 -5.55
N ALA A 190 5.87 24.49 -6.65
CA ALA A 190 7.32 24.37 -6.84
C ALA A 190 7.73 24.64 -8.29
N ILE A 191 6.91 25.41 -9.03
CA ILE A 191 7.23 25.92 -10.36
C ILE A 191 7.64 27.38 -10.22
N SER A 192 8.83 27.59 -9.65
CA SER A 192 9.68 28.77 -9.87
C SER A 192 11.11 28.43 -9.46
#